data_AF-A0A657IW21-F1
#
_entry.id   AF-A0A657IW21-F1
#
_cell.length_a   1.000
_cell.length_b   1.000
_cell.length_c   1.000
_cell.angle_alpha   90.00
_cell.angle_beta   90.00
_cell.angle_gamma   90.00
#
_symmetry.space_group_name_H-M   'P 1'
#
loop_
_entity.id
_entity.type
_entity.pdbx_description
1 polymer ?
#
loop_
_entity_poly.entity_id
_entity_poly.type
_entity_poly.pdbx_seq_one_letter_code
_entity_poly.pdbx_strand_id
1 'polypeptide(L)'
;MLCPQRAVIFDMDGVVTDTASVHAAAWKQLFDAILADPRLEPTEGRSAEDIDRREFSVSRDYRAHVDGRAREDGVRQLLASRGAALPEAPRAMPPAPGPCRDRPP
;
A
#
# COMPACT_ATOMS: atom_id res chain seq x y z
N MET A 1 17.43 38.45 6.98
CA MET A 1 16.11 38.73 7.59
C MET A 1 15.20 37.57 7.22
N LEU A 2 15.05 36.59 8.11
CA LEU A 2 14.21 35.42 7.88
C LEU A 2 12.76 35.80 8.23
N CYS A 3 11.84 35.66 7.28
CA CYS A 3 10.42 35.86 7.54
C CYS A 3 9.96 34.80 8.57
N PRO A 4 9.43 35.19 9.74
CA PRO A 4 8.99 34.22 10.73
C PRO A 4 7.79 33.43 10.19
N GLN A 5 7.88 32.10 10.15
CA GLN A 5 6.74 31.25 9.84
C GLN A 5 5.72 31.36 10.98
N ARG A 6 4.48 31.74 10.67
CA ARG A 6 3.40 31.96 11.66
C ARG A 6 2.57 30.72 11.99
N ALA A 7 2.75 29.62 11.25
CA ALA A 7 2.08 28.35 11.51
C ALA A 7 2.93 27.19 10.96
N VAL A 8 2.83 26.04 11.62
CA VAL A 8 3.43 24.77 11.20
C VAL A 8 2.33 23.71 11.26
N ILE A 9 2.18 22.93 10.19
CA ILE A 9 1.26 21.79 10.14
C ILE A 9 2.09 20.55 10.43
N PHE A 10 1.82 19.93 11.57
CA PHE A 10 2.41 18.66 11.97
C PHE A 10 1.45 17.54 11.59
N ASP A 11 1.99 16.48 11.01
CA ASP A 11 1.26 15.23 10.91
C ASP A 11 1.02 14.65 12.33
N MET A 12 0.11 13.70 12.46
CA MET A 12 -0.15 13.03 13.74
C MET A 12 0.74 11.79 13.92
N ASP A 13 0.96 11.06 12.83
CA ASP A 13 1.63 9.77 12.84
C ASP A 13 3.17 9.90 12.83
N GLY A 14 3.83 9.46 13.90
CA GLY A 14 5.29 9.57 14.05
C GLY A 14 5.82 10.97 14.36
N VAL A 15 4.95 11.99 14.40
CA VAL A 15 5.31 13.40 14.64
C VAL A 15 4.80 13.88 16.00
N VAL A 16 3.54 13.59 16.35
CA VAL A 16 2.98 13.90 17.68
C VAL A 16 2.80 12.64 18.54
N THR A 17 2.68 11.47 17.92
CA THR A 17 2.53 10.16 18.60
C THR A 17 3.42 9.09 17.96
N ASP A 18 3.91 8.10 18.73
CA ASP A 18 4.70 6.96 18.19
C ASP A 18 3.81 5.88 17.55
N THR A 19 2.84 6.31 16.75
CA THR A 19 2.05 5.41 15.92
C THR A 19 2.81 4.94 14.68
N ALA A 20 3.93 5.59 14.34
CA ALA A 20 4.82 5.16 13.26
C ALA A 20 5.40 3.77 13.51
N SER A 21 5.81 3.46 14.75
CA SER A 21 6.30 2.13 15.11
C SER A 21 5.21 1.06 14.99
N VAL A 22 3.98 1.37 15.38
CA VAL A 22 2.83 0.46 15.28
C VAL A 22 2.42 0.26 13.81
N HIS A 23 2.35 1.34 13.03
CA HIS A 23 2.08 1.27 11.59
C HIS A 23 3.14 0.43 10.87
N ALA A 24 4.42 0.66 11.17
CA ALA A 24 5.50 -0.10 10.55
C ALA A 24 5.45 -1.59 10.91
N ALA A 25 5.08 -1.94 12.14
CA ALA A 25 4.87 -3.33 12.54
C ALA A 25 3.71 -3.99 11.78
N ALA A 26 2.58 -3.28 11.61
CA ALA A 26 1.44 -3.78 10.84
C ALA A 26 1.81 -3.99 9.36
N TRP A 27 2.54 -3.04 8.75
CA TRP A 27 3.04 -3.18 7.39
C TRP A 27 4.03 -4.33 7.24
N LYS A 28 4.93 -4.54 8.20
CA LYS A 28 5.83 -5.70 8.19
C LYS A 28 5.05 -7.00 8.20
N GLN A 29 4.07 -7.15 9.09
CA GLN A 29 3.25 -8.36 9.14
C GLN A 29 2.53 -8.64 7.81
N LEU A 30 1.95 -7.60 7.20
CA LEU A 30 1.27 -7.72 5.91
C LEU A 30 2.23 -8.15 4.79
N PHE A 31 3.36 -7.45 4.65
CA PHE A 31 4.28 -7.70 3.54
C PHE A 31 5.06 -9.00 3.69
N ASP A 32 5.45 -9.37 4.91
CA ASP A 32 6.08 -10.67 5.16
C ASP A 32 5.13 -11.82 4.76
N ALA A 33 3.83 -11.69 5.07
CA ALA A 33 2.83 -12.68 4.65
C ALA A 33 2.67 -12.75 3.13
N ILE A 34 2.62 -11.60 2.44
CA ILE A 34 2.48 -11.55 0.97
C ILE A 34 3.74 -12.11 0.27
N LEU A 35 4.93 -11.74 0.73
CA LEU A 35 6.20 -12.16 0.12
C LEU A 35 6.49 -13.65 0.34
N ALA A 36 5.93 -14.24 1.40
CA ALA A 36 5.98 -15.67 1.65
C ALA A 36 4.92 -16.47 0.86
N ASP A 37 3.90 -15.83 0.29
CA ASP A 37 2.84 -16.52 -0.46
C ASP A 37 3.39 -17.01 -1.82
N PRO A 38 3.35 -18.33 -2.10
CA PRO A 38 3.79 -18.88 -3.38
C PRO A 38 2.92 -18.46 -4.57
N ARG A 39 1.71 -17.93 -4.34
CA ARG A 39 0.79 -17.43 -5.38
C ARG A 39 1.13 -16.01 -5.85
N LEU A 40 2.18 -15.40 -5.31
CA LEU A 40 2.61 -14.08 -5.74
C LEU A 40 3.20 -14.17 -7.15
N GLU A 41 2.55 -13.48 -8.09
CA GLU A 41 2.91 -13.51 -9.50
C GLU A 41 4.04 -12.54 -9.83
N PRO A 42 4.97 -12.92 -10.72
CA PRO A 42 6.02 -12.04 -11.17
C PRO A 42 5.46 -10.92 -12.06
N THR A 43 6.20 -9.82 -12.16
CA THR A 43 5.93 -8.81 -13.19
C THR A 43 6.17 -9.39 -14.58
N GLU A 44 5.49 -8.86 -15.60
CA GLU A 44 5.65 -9.27 -17.00
C GLU A 44 7.13 -9.38 -17.41
N GLY A 45 7.49 -10.50 -18.03
CA GLY A 45 8.85 -10.79 -18.49
C GLY A 45 9.80 -11.32 -17.40
N ARG A 46 9.30 -11.60 -16.18
CA ARG A 46 10.06 -12.28 -15.12
C ARG A 46 9.44 -13.63 -14.76
N SER A 47 10.24 -14.48 -14.12
CA SER A 47 9.80 -15.76 -13.58
C SER A 47 9.54 -15.68 -12.07
N ALA A 48 8.84 -16.65 -11.50
CA ALA A 48 8.52 -16.65 -10.07
C ALA A 48 9.77 -16.71 -9.17
N GLU A 49 10.89 -17.21 -9.70
CA GLU A 49 12.21 -17.27 -9.06
C GLU A 49 12.88 -15.89 -8.96
N ASP A 50 12.50 -14.95 -9.84
CA ASP A 50 13.05 -13.59 -9.86
C ASP A 50 12.42 -12.67 -8.80
N ILE A 51 11.39 -13.16 -8.09
CA ILE A 51 10.71 -12.41 -7.04
C ILE A 51 11.59 -12.38 -5.78
N ASP A 52 11.92 -11.18 -5.32
CA ASP A 52 12.65 -10.96 -4.07
C ASP A 52 11.74 -11.13 -2.86
N ARG A 53 11.74 -12.35 -2.31
CA ARG A 53 10.94 -12.77 -1.15
C ARG A 53 11.59 -12.48 0.21
N ARG A 54 12.65 -11.67 0.28
CA ARG A 54 13.23 -11.27 1.57
C ARG A 54 12.18 -10.57 2.42
N GLU A 55 12.25 -10.74 3.74
CA GLU A 55 11.34 -10.04 4.64
C GLU A 55 11.33 -8.53 4.43
N PHE A 56 10.21 -7.91 4.78
CA PHE A 56 10.05 -6.47 4.76
C PHE A 56 10.92 -5.82 5.85
N SER A 57 11.78 -4.89 5.41
CA SER A 57 12.62 -4.11 6.31
C SER A 57 11.90 -2.85 6.77
N VAL A 58 11.52 -2.79 8.05
CA VAL A 58 10.92 -1.59 8.64
C VAL A 58 11.83 -0.36 8.50
N SER A 59 13.16 -0.51 8.60
CA SER A 59 14.06 0.64 8.55
C SER A 59 14.28 1.19 7.13
N ARG A 60 14.26 0.31 6.12
CA ARG A 60 14.59 0.63 4.72
C ARG A 60 13.34 0.71 3.84
N ASP A 61 12.52 -0.33 3.83
CA ASP A 61 11.43 -0.49 2.88
C ASP A 61 10.24 0.40 3.26
N TYR A 62 9.98 0.59 4.56
CA TYR A 62 8.94 1.51 5.05
C TYR A 62 9.19 2.94 4.56
N ARG A 63 10.40 3.47 4.78
CA ARG A 63 10.75 4.84 4.35
C ARG A 63 10.78 4.98 2.83
N ALA A 64 11.23 3.96 2.11
CA ALA A 64 11.34 4.03 0.66
C ALA A 64 9.97 3.95 -0.05
N HIS A 65 9.06 3.14 0.47
CA HIS A 65 7.87 2.71 -0.26
C HIS A 65 6.55 3.02 0.44
N VAL A 66 6.51 3.27 1.76
CA VAL A 66 5.25 3.41 2.51
C VAL A 66 5.07 4.79 3.10
N ASP A 67 6.14 5.34 3.68
CA ASP A 67 6.11 6.61 4.41
C ASP A 67 5.70 7.79 3.51
N GLY A 68 4.72 8.58 3.94
CA GLY A 68 4.20 9.74 3.21
C GLY A 68 3.48 9.45 1.89
N ARG A 69 3.15 8.19 1.58
CA ARG A 69 2.47 7.79 0.33
C ARG A 69 1.05 7.27 0.59
N ALA A 70 0.21 7.32 -0.45
CA ALA A 70 -1.06 6.60 -0.44
C ALA A 70 -0.81 5.09 -0.27
N ARG A 71 -1.71 4.41 0.45
CA ARG A 71 -1.50 3.01 0.86
C ARG A 71 -1.36 2.08 -0.34
N GLU A 72 -2.22 2.28 -1.34
CA GLU A 72 -2.27 1.51 -2.58
C GLU A 72 -0.98 1.71 -3.39
N ASP A 73 -0.49 2.95 -3.46
CA ASP A 73 0.74 3.28 -4.15
C ASP A 73 1.98 2.69 -3.47
N GLY A 74 1.97 2.62 -2.14
CA GLY A 74 3.06 2.01 -1.39
C GLY A 74 3.14 0.49 -1.56
N VAL A 75 1.98 -0.18 -1.59
CA VAL A 75 1.90 -1.62 -1.93
C VAL A 75 2.42 -1.86 -3.35
N ARG A 76 1.94 -1.08 -4.33
CA ARG A 76 2.34 -1.23 -5.73
C ARG A 76 3.85 -1.02 -5.91
N GLN A 77 4.42 -0.01 -5.26
CA GLN A 77 5.85 0.27 -5.35
C GLN A 77 6.72 -0.78 -4.66
N LEU A 78 6.32 -1.28 -3.49
CA LEU A 78 7.07 -2.34 -2.85
C LEU A 78 7.08 -3.60 -3.72
N LEU A 79 5.91 -4.06 -4.19
CA LEU A 79 5.85 -5.29 -4.98
C LEU A 79 6.62 -5.15 -6.30
N ALA A 80 6.48 -4.01 -6.99
CA ALA A 80 7.26 -3.73 -8.19
C ALA A 80 8.78 -3.73 -7.90
N SER A 81 9.22 -3.19 -6.75
CA SER A 81 10.63 -3.23 -6.36
C SER A 81 11.15 -4.64 -6.06
N ARG A 82 10.24 -5.56 -5.70
CA ARG A 82 10.52 -6.99 -5.53
C ARG A 82 10.31 -7.82 -6.79
N GLY A 83 9.95 -7.20 -7.93
CA GLY A 83 9.68 -7.92 -9.19
C GLY A 83 8.36 -8.69 -9.19
N ALA A 84 7.45 -8.38 -8.25
CA ALA A 84 6.12 -8.96 -8.14
C ALA A 84 5.05 -7.97 -8.58
N ALA A 85 3.92 -8.48 -9.05
CA ALA A 85 2.74 -7.68 -9.34
C ALA A 85 1.51 -8.31 -8.66
N LEU A 86 0.58 -7.46 -8.21
CA LEU A 86 -0.77 -7.90 -7.87
C LEU A 86 -1.70 -7.63 -9.06
N PRO A 87 -2.61 -8.56 -9.39
CA PRO A 87 -3.70 -8.24 -10.29
C PRO A 87 -4.50 -7.08 -9.68
N GLU A 88 -4.64 -5.98 -10.40
CA GLU A 88 -5.51 -4.88 -9.97
C GLU A 88 -6.93 -5.47 -9.87
N ALA A 89 -7.55 -5.39 -8.69
CA ALA A 89 -8.94 -5.80 -8.57
C ALA A 89 -9.77 -4.99 -9.58
N PRO A 90 -10.60 -5.64 -10.43
CA PRO A 90 -11.41 -4.90 -11.38
C PRO A 90 -12.23 -3.88 -10.60
N ARG A 91 -12.11 -2.61 -10.98
CA ARG A 91 -12.85 -1.48 -10.40
C ARG A 91 -14.28 -1.94 -10.19
N ALA A 92 -14.74 -1.89 -8.93
CA ALA A 92 -16.03 -2.39 -8.50
C ALA A 92 -17.09 -2.14 -9.57
N MET A 93 -17.66 -3.23 -10.09
CA MET A 93 -18.76 -3.18 -11.03
C MET A 93 -19.81 -2.23 -10.43
N PRO A 94 -20.28 -1.20 -11.16
CA PRO A 94 -21.30 -0.32 -10.64
C PRO A 94 -22.50 -1.17 -10.20
N PRO A 95 -23.18 -0.83 -9.08
CA PRO A 95 -24.35 -1.58 -8.66
C PRO A 95 -25.30 -1.67 -9.84
N ALA A 96 -25.73 -2.90 -10.16
CA ALA A 96 -26.71 -3.12 -11.21
C ALA A 96 -27.90 -2.18 -10.97
N PRO A 97 -28.43 -1.48 -11.99
CA PRO A 97 -29.59 -0.64 -11.79
C PRO A 97 -30.70 -1.51 -11.19
N GLY A 98 -31.15 -1.13 -9.98
CA GLY A 98 -32.25 -1.82 -9.32
C GLY A 98 -33.47 -1.84 -10.25
N PRO A 99 -34.30 -2.91 -10.20
CA PRO A 99 -35.45 -3.00 -11.07
C PRO A 99 -36.31 -1.74 -10.91
N CYS A 100 -36.64 -1.10 -12.03
CA CYS A 100 -37.49 0.08 -12.09
C CYS A 100 -38.86 -0.28 -11.48
N ARG A 101 -39.05 0.05 -10.19
CA ARG A 101 -40.31 -0.13 -9.48
C ARG A 101 -41.23 1.04 -9.84
N ASP A 102 -41.72 1.03 -11.06
CA ASP A 102 -42.88 1.83 -11.45
C ASP A 102 -43.85 0.94 -12.22
N ARG A 103 -44.68 0.21 -11.45
CA ARG A 103 -45.97 -0.24 -11.93
C ARG A 103 -47.01 0.11 -10.86
N PRO A 104 -47.85 1.13 -11.07
CA PRO A 104 -49.01 1.35 -10.21
C PRO A 104 -50.03 0.22 -10.43
N PRO A 105 -50.94 -0.01 -9.47
CA PRO A 105 -51.89 -1.13 -9.48
C PRO A 105 -52.84 -1.10 -10.68
#